data_AF-A0A7Y8H0Q5-F1
#
_entry.id   AF-A0A7Y8H0Q5-F1
#
_cell.length_a   1.000
_cell.length_b   1.000
_cell.length_c   1.000
_cell.angle_alpha   90.00
_cell.angle_beta   90.00
_cell.angle_gamma   90.00
#
_symmetry.space_group_name_H-M   'P 1'
#
loop_
_entity.id
_entity.type
_entity.pdbx_description
1 polymer ?
#
loop_
_entity_poly.entity_id
_entity_poly.type
_entity_poly.pdbx_seq_one_letter_code
_entity_poly.pdbx_strand_id
1 'polypeptide(L)'
;MKLMLLYRRRWLLIYLPILLALAGMLAVVTRLWQPLPPQRLVIGTGPAQSSYLRLAQLYASRLENRGIAVDLVPHPRPQDALQHMKPGDRAIDVTFAQGLYAPAHATPTPGDGVQALAVIGHEIIWVFAREDIADMGQLRGRRIATSVADSSNRIAADLLLAHLRIRPDEVEFVPEVGDSALAALAEGRVDAVVHVATGDSQTANALARLNGVHILGMERAGALAARERRLWPVVMPQGSIELRSQLPARDLPTMVTLTHLLVRPGLHPALQRALLDVAGELHVMSGFLETPGRYPTTVGSDFPVSPAALQHARGERPWMETLLPFGTAQRAELFLYAVLPLGLLGVALLLRAPRYIDWRVDAALQHIYGEVRFMEEDLTRQPAHKPVSLQPLLERLDTLERQVAQMQLPNRYAGRGYTLRQHLYETRQRLIAMYAI
;
A
#
# COMPACT_ATOMS: atom_id res chain seq x y z
N MET A 1 -34.98 34.43 -23.65
CA MET A 1 -33.85 33.51 -23.34
C MET A 1 -32.77 34.26 -22.56
N LYS A 2 -32.36 33.81 -21.35
CA LYS A 2 -31.47 34.55 -20.42
C LYS A 2 -29.98 34.54 -20.83
N LEU A 3 -29.67 34.90 -22.08
CA LEU A 3 -28.30 34.92 -22.64
C LEU A 3 -27.38 35.91 -21.92
N MET A 4 -27.91 37.06 -21.47
CA MET A 4 -27.16 38.02 -20.66
C MET A 4 -26.80 37.47 -19.28
N LEU A 5 -27.63 36.59 -18.72
CA LEU A 5 -27.36 35.95 -17.43
C LEU A 5 -26.23 34.92 -17.58
N LEU A 6 -26.21 34.17 -18.69
CA LEU A 6 -25.10 33.27 -19.05
C LEU A 6 -23.78 34.05 -19.27
N TYR A 7 -23.85 35.20 -19.93
CA TYR A 7 -22.66 36.04 -20.20
C TYR A 7 -22.16 36.78 -18.95
N ARG A 8 -23.06 37.40 -18.17
CA ARG A 8 -22.71 38.16 -16.95
C ARG A 8 -22.28 37.24 -15.81
N ARG A 9 -22.89 36.06 -15.69
CA ARG A 9 -22.49 35.01 -14.73
C ARG A 9 -21.63 33.93 -15.36
N ARG A 10 -20.93 34.18 -16.48
CA ARG A 10 -20.07 33.18 -17.14
C ARG A 10 -19.05 32.54 -16.19
N TRP A 11 -18.54 33.33 -15.25
CA TRP A 11 -17.68 32.91 -14.13
C TRP A 11 -18.34 31.84 -13.24
N LEU A 12 -19.63 31.99 -12.94
CA LEU A 12 -20.38 31.07 -12.08
C LEU A 12 -21.03 29.91 -12.86
N LEU A 13 -21.42 30.11 -14.11
CA LEU A 13 -22.21 29.13 -14.88
C LEU A 13 -21.39 28.24 -15.79
N ILE A 14 -20.14 28.62 -16.12
CA ILE A 14 -19.27 27.86 -17.03
C ILE A 14 -17.95 27.56 -16.34
N TYR A 15 -17.27 28.59 -15.81
CA TYR A 15 -15.95 28.40 -15.21
C TYR A 15 -16.01 27.62 -13.88
N LEU A 16 -16.94 27.96 -12.99
CA LEU A 16 -17.14 27.25 -11.72
C LEU A 16 -17.46 25.76 -11.88
N PRO A 17 -18.43 25.31 -12.71
CA PRO A 17 -18.70 23.89 -12.87
C PRO A 17 -17.54 23.13 -13.52
N ILE A 18 -16.77 23.74 -14.43
CA ILE A 18 -15.55 23.12 -14.98
C ILE A 18 -14.50 22.94 -13.88
N LEU A 19 -14.25 23.96 -13.07
CA LEU A 19 -13.32 23.87 -11.94
C LEU A 19 -13.78 22.84 -10.91
N LEU A 20 -15.08 22.79 -10.59
CA LEU A 20 -15.64 21.78 -9.68
C LEU A 20 -15.53 20.36 -10.26
N ALA A 21 -15.75 20.19 -11.57
CA ALA A 21 -15.59 18.90 -12.23
C ALA A 21 -14.12 18.44 -12.22
N LEU A 22 -13.18 19.34 -12.50
CA LEU A 22 -11.75 19.05 -12.41
C LEU A 22 -11.30 18.75 -10.98
N ALA A 23 -11.77 19.52 -10.01
CA ALA A 23 -11.49 19.28 -8.59
C ALA A 23 -12.09 17.93 -8.14
N GLY A 24 -13.31 17.61 -8.59
CA GLY A 24 -13.94 16.31 -8.34
C GLY A 24 -13.17 15.16 -8.98
N MET A 25 -12.73 15.31 -10.23
CA MET A 25 -11.92 14.31 -10.92
C MET A 25 -10.56 14.12 -10.24
N LEU A 26 -9.89 15.21 -9.84
CA LEU A 26 -8.66 15.15 -9.05
C LEU A 26 -8.90 14.44 -7.72
N ALA A 27 -9.98 14.76 -7.00
CA ALA A 27 -10.33 14.10 -5.75
C ALA A 27 -10.56 12.59 -5.92
N VAL A 28 -11.23 12.20 -7.01
CA VAL A 28 -11.44 10.79 -7.38
C VAL A 28 -10.10 10.10 -7.69
N VAL A 29 -9.24 10.72 -8.49
CA VAL A 29 -7.90 10.18 -8.82
C VAL A 29 -7.06 10.03 -7.56
N THR A 30 -7.01 11.05 -6.69
CA THR A 30 -6.23 10.97 -5.44
C THR A 30 -6.78 9.92 -4.49
N ARG A 31 -8.09 9.65 -4.50
CA ARG A 31 -8.71 8.63 -3.66
C ARG A 31 -8.49 7.22 -4.19
N LEU A 32 -8.54 7.02 -5.51
CA LEU A 32 -8.38 5.72 -6.16
C LEU A 32 -6.90 5.31 -6.28
N TRP A 33 -6.03 6.23 -6.64
CA TRP A 33 -4.60 5.95 -6.84
C TRP A 33 -3.76 6.12 -5.58
N GLN A 34 -4.28 6.79 -4.54
CA GLN A 34 -3.56 7.11 -3.29
C GLN A 34 -2.11 7.59 -3.52
N PRO A 35 -1.86 8.53 -4.45
CA PRO A 35 -0.51 8.82 -4.93
C PRO A 35 0.45 9.34 -3.86
N LEU A 36 -0.06 9.88 -2.74
CA LEU A 36 0.78 10.15 -1.57
C LEU A 36 0.68 9.01 -0.57
N PRO A 37 1.82 8.39 -0.21
CA PRO A 37 1.83 7.47 0.92
C PRO A 37 1.43 8.19 2.21
N PRO A 38 0.81 7.47 3.16
CA PRO A 38 0.68 8.00 4.52
C PRO A 38 2.06 8.31 5.08
N GLN A 39 2.18 9.44 5.78
CA GLN A 39 3.45 9.86 6.41
C GLN A 39 3.65 9.26 7.79
N ARG A 40 2.81 8.31 8.19
CA ARG A 40 2.81 7.68 9.50
C ARG A 40 2.68 6.18 9.32
N LEU A 41 3.47 5.43 10.10
CA LEU A 41 3.55 3.98 10.06
C LEU A 41 3.58 3.45 11.49
N VAL A 42 2.79 2.42 11.80
CA VAL A 42 2.83 1.77 13.11
C VAL A 42 3.55 0.44 13.02
N ILE A 43 4.65 0.29 13.78
CA ILE A 43 5.41 -0.95 13.88
C ILE A 43 5.10 -1.65 15.20
N GLY A 44 4.56 -2.86 15.10
CA GLY A 44 4.36 -3.76 16.23
C GLY A 44 5.66 -4.44 16.62
N THR A 45 5.93 -4.50 17.93
CA THR A 45 7.16 -5.05 18.48
C THR A 45 6.89 -5.92 19.71
N GLY A 46 7.92 -6.60 20.20
CA GLY A 46 7.88 -7.28 21.50
C GLY A 46 8.09 -6.33 22.69
N PRO A 47 8.31 -6.88 23.89
CA PRO A 47 8.51 -6.08 25.10
C PRO A 47 9.80 -5.26 25.06
N ALA A 48 9.98 -4.38 26.05
CA ALA A 48 11.06 -3.37 26.13
C ALA A 48 12.50 -3.91 25.96
N GLN A 49 12.73 -5.19 26.26
CA GLN A 49 14.05 -5.83 26.20
C GLN A 49 14.21 -6.77 25.00
N SER A 50 13.21 -6.84 24.11
CA SER A 50 13.23 -7.74 22.96
C SER A 50 14.19 -7.27 21.85
N SER A 51 14.79 -8.22 21.12
CA SER A 51 15.58 -7.96 19.92
C SER A 51 14.76 -7.22 18.84
N TYR A 52 13.48 -7.56 18.71
CA TYR A 52 12.58 -6.91 17.75
C TYR A 52 12.28 -5.45 18.06
N LEU A 53 12.22 -5.03 19.33
CA LEU A 53 12.08 -3.60 19.63
C LEU A 53 13.33 -2.83 19.19
N ARG A 54 14.52 -3.36 19.47
CA ARG A 54 15.78 -2.74 19.03
C ARG A 54 15.84 -2.65 17.51
N LEU A 55 15.45 -3.72 16.81
CA LEU A 55 15.37 -3.73 15.36
C LEU A 55 14.37 -2.69 14.85
N ALA A 56 13.18 -2.59 15.45
CA ALA A 56 12.17 -1.61 15.08
C ALA A 56 12.63 -0.17 15.28
N GLN A 57 13.42 0.12 16.32
CA GLN A 57 14.03 1.43 16.54
C GLN A 57 15.02 1.79 15.42
N LEU A 58 15.80 0.83 14.93
CA LEU A 58 16.68 1.04 13.77
C LEU A 58 15.86 1.34 12.51
N TYR A 59 14.75 0.61 12.29
CA TYR A 59 13.84 0.90 11.19
C TYR A 59 13.20 2.28 11.31
N ALA A 60 12.72 2.64 12.51
CA ALA A 60 12.10 3.94 12.79
C ALA A 60 13.06 5.08 12.45
N SER A 61 14.30 5.03 12.97
CA SER A 61 15.31 6.06 12.70
C SER A 61 15.59 6.24 11.20
N ARG A 62 15.69 5.15 10.43
CA ARG A 62 15.94 5.23 8.97
C ARG A 62 14.73 5.73 8.19
N LEU A 63 13.52 5.38 8.61
CA LEU A 63 12.26 5.84 7.99
C LEU A 63 11.99 7.33 8.29
N GLU A 64 12.27 7.77 9.52
CA GLU A 64 12.13 9.17 9.94
C GLU A 64 13.04 10.10 9.14
N ASN A 65 14.27 9.67 8.84
CA ASN A 65 15.19 10.39 7.95
C ASN A 65 14.64 10.55 6.52
N ARG A 66 13.64 9.75 6.14
CA ARG A 66 12.95 9.82 4.84
C ARG A 66 11.60 10.56 4.93
N GLY A 67 11.29 11.16 6.08
CA GLY A 67 10.06 11.91 6.33
C GLY A 67 8.84 11.04 6.63
N ILE A 68 9.04 9.80 7.07
CA ILE A 68 7.98 8.88 7.50
C ILE A 68 8.04 8.78 9.02
N ALA A 69 7.02 9.29 9.71
CA ALA A 69 6.88 9.16 11.16
C ALA A 69 6.56 7.70 11.54
N VAL A 70 7.18 7.20 12.60
CA VAL A 70 7.01 5.81 13.03
C VAL A 70 6.57 5.75 14.48
N ASP A 71 5.47 5.05 14.75
CA ASP A 71 5.08 4.69 16.12
C ASP A 71 5.46 3.25 16.41
N LEU A 72 6.13 3.03 17.53
CA LEU A 72 6.45 1.70 18.02
C LEU A 72 5.41 1.28 19.05
N VAL A 73 4.70 0.17 18.78
CA VAL A 73 3.70 -0.39 19.70
C VAL A 73 4.26 -1.69 20.30
N PRO A 74 4.72 -1.68 21.56
CA PRO A 74 5.20 -2.88 22.23
C PRO A 74 4.03 -3.77 22.62
N HIS A 75 4.22 -5.08 22.46
CA HIS A 75 3.30 -6.11 22.93
C HIS A 75 3.99 -7.00 23.97
N PRO A 76 3.21 -7.71 24.81
CA PRO A 76 3.77 -8.60 25.83
C PRO A 76 4.71 -9.66 25.24
N ARG A 77 4.38 -10.20 24.05
CA ARG A 77 5.22 -11.16 23.32
C ARG A 77 5.54 -10.67 21.91
N PRO A 78 6.74 -10.99 21.38
CA PRO A 78 7.16 -10.59 20.03
C PRO A 78 6.18 -10.94 18.91
N GLN A 79 5.49 -12.08 19.01
CA GLN A 79 4.53 -12.57 18.03
C GLN A 79 3.12 -11.99 18.15
N ASP A 80 2.77 -11.35 19.27
CA ASP A 80 1.39 -10.88 19.50
C ASP A 80 0.98 -9.81 18.49
N ALA A 81 1.94 -8.99 18.02
CA ALA A 81 1.73 -8.01 16.96
C ALA A 81 1.18 -8.62 15.66
N LEU A 82 1.50 -9.88 15.36
CA LEU A 82 1.01 -10.58 14.16
C LEU A 82 -0.53 -10.72 14.18
N GLN A 83 -1.11 -10.84 15.37
CA GLN A 83 -2.56 -11.01 15.53
C GLN A 83 -3.35 -9.73 15.19
N HIS A 84 -2.67 -8.57 15.26
CA HIS A 84 -3.22 -7.24 14.99
C HIS A 84 -3.08 -6.78 13.53
N MET A 85 -2.57 -7.65 12.65
CA MET A 85 -2.41 -7.34 11.23
C MET A 85 -3.55 -7.87 10.37
N LYS A 86 -4.54 -8.53 10.98
CA LYS A 86 -5.69 -9.14 10.30
C LYS A 86 -6.50 -8.12 9.50
N PRO A 87 -7.18 -8.54 8.41
CA PRO A 87 -8.02 -7.64 7.63
C PRO A 87 -9.07 -6.94 8.50
N GLY A 88 -9.03 -5.61 8.56
CA GLY A 88 -9.96 -4.78 9.35
C GLY A 88 -9.36 -4.25 10.65
N ASP A 89 -8.29 -4.86 11.17
CA ASP A 89 -7.46 -4.26 12.23
C ASP A 89 -6.38 -3.38 11.58
N ARG A 90 -6.31 -2.13 12.01
CA ARG A 90 -5.33 -1.13 11.53
C ARG A 90 -4.42 -0.65 12.65
N ALA A 91 -4.39 -1.36 13.77
CA ALA A 91 -3.51 -1.03 14.88
C ALA A 91 -2.03 -1.15 14.49
N ILE A 92 -1.67 -2.14 13.65
CA ILE A 92 -0.29 -2.43 13.26
C ILE A 92 -0.17 -2.47 11.73
N ASP A 93 0.74 -1.67 11.17
CA ASP A 93 1.04 -1.69 9.74
C ASP A 93 2.16 -2.68 9.40
N VAL A 94 3.15 -2.81 10.29
CA VAL A 94 4.38 -3.59 10.10
C VAL A 94 4.72 -4.36 11.37
N THR A 95 5.24 -5.58 11.23
CA THR A 95 5.85 -6.30 12.36
C THR A 95 7.01 -7.16 11.87
N PHE A 96 7.76 -7.70 12.82
CA PHE A 96 8.72 -8.78 12.59
C PHE A 96 8.17 -10.08 13.16
N ALA A 97 8.37 -11.20 12.46
CA ALA A 97 7.99 -12.51 12.97
C ALA A 97 8.86 -13.63 12.41
N GLN A 98 8.98 -14.71 13.18
CA GLN A 98 9.65 -15.93 12.74
C GLN A 98 8.73 -16.76 11.86
N GLY A 99 9.34 -17.54 10.96
CA GLY A 99 8.66 -18.53 10.12
C GLY A 99 7.87 -19.55 10.94
N LEU A 100 8.29 -19.88 12.17
CA LEU A 100 7.56 -20.76 13.08
C LEU A 100 6.10 -20.34 13.33
N TYR A 101 5.80 -19.04 13.25
CA TYR A 101 4.45 -18.50 13.41
C TYR A 101 3.64 -18.47 12.11
N ALA A 102 4.25 -18.82 10.99
CA ALA A 102 3.54 -18.94 9.74
C ALA A 102 2.55 -20.13 9.80
N PRO A 103 1.36 -19.98 9.20
CA PRO A 103 0.38 -21.04 9.18
C PRO A 103 0.90 -22.27 8.40
N ALA A 104 0.71 -23.46 8.95
CA ALA A 104 1.33 -24.71 8.48
C ALA A 104 0.75 -25.30 7.17
N HIS A 105 0.07 -24.50 6.34
CA HIS A 105 -0.52 -24.99 5.09
C HIS A 105 0.47 -24.92 3.92
N ALA A 106 0.22 -25.72 2.88
CA ALA A 106 1.20 -25.99 1.83
C ALA A 106 1.57 -24.77 0.96
N THR A 107 0.70 -23.75 0.88
CA THR A 107 0.93 -22.54 0.08
C THR A 107 0.37 -21.32 0.82
N PRO A 108 1.23 -20.44 1.38
CA PRO A 108 0.78 -19.24 2.06
C PRO A 108 -0.16 -18.42 1.15
N THR A 109 -1.32 -18.01 1.66
CA THR A 109 -2.31 -17.28 0.86
C THR A 109 -2.50 -15.86 1.37
N PRO A 110 -2.83 -14.87 0.51
CA PRO A 110 -3.18 -13.52 0.97
C PRO A 110 -4.35 -13.47 1.98
N GLY A 111 -5.14 -14.55 2.09
CA GLY A 111 -6.21 -14.72 3.08
C GLY A 111 -5.71 -14.88 4.52
N ASP A 112 -4.41 -15.14 4.73
CA ASP A 112 -3.78 -15.27 6.05
C ASP A 112 -3.66 -13.95 6.81
N GLY A 113 -4.01 -12.83 6.15
CA GLY A 113 -4.09 -11.53 6.78
C GLY A 113 -2.76 -10.80 6.91
N VAL A 114 -1.66 -11.33 6.40
CA VAL A 114 -0.33 -10.68 6.39
C VAL A 114 0.41 -10.93 5.09
N GLN A 115 1.35 -10.06 4.74
CA GLN A 115 2.23 -10.23 3.59
C GLN A 115 3.69 -10.02 3.99
N ALA A 116 4.60 -10.86 3.51
CA ALA A 116 6.03 -10.65 3.66
C ALA A 116 6.54 -9.63 2.64
N LEU A 117 7.34 -8.67 3.11
CA LEU A 117 8.18 -7.85 2.24
C LEU A 117 9.49 -8.58 1.95
N ALA A 118 10.12 -9.13 2.99
CA ALA A 118 11.36 -9.85 2.86
C ALA A 118 11.58 -10.77 4.06
N VAL A 119 12.36 -11.82 3.82
CA VAL A 119 13.17 -12.48 4.83
C VAL A 119 14.39 -11.61 5.09
N ILE A 120 14.61 -11.25 6.34
CA ILE A 120 15.63 -10.28 6.78
C ILE A 120 16.77 -10.90 7.59
N GLY A 121 16.70 -12.21 7.86
CA GLY A 121 17.69 -12.94 8.63
C GLY A 121 17.16 -14.31 9.01
N HIS A 122 17.85 -14.98 9.93
CA HIS A 122 17.35 -16.20 10.54
C HIS A 122 17.67 -16.28 12.04
N GLU A 123 16.93 -17.15 12.71
CA GLU A 123 17.14 -17.50 14.11
C GLU A 123 17.44 -18.98 14.24
N ILE A 124 18.45 -19.31 15.04
CA ILE A 124 18.92 -20.67 15.25
C ILE A 124 18.08 -21.32 16.33
N ILE A 125 17.72 -22.59 16.12
CA ILE A 125 17.11 -23.44 17.15
C ILE A 125 18.25 -24.05 17.95
N TRP A 126 18.59 -23.41 19.05
CA TRP A 126 19.59 -23.88 19.99
C TRP A 126 18.99 -24.97 20.86
N VAL A 127 19.66 -26.10 20.97
CA VAL A 127 19.33 -27.13 21.95
C VAL A 127 20.55 -27.38 22.81
N PHE A 128 20.48 -26.93 24.05
CA PHE A 128 21.50 -27.18 25.05
C PHE A 128 21.04 -28.31 25.94
N ALA A 129 21.91 -29.26 26.25
CA ALA A 129 21.60 -30.35 27.15
C ALA A 129 22.79 -30.64 28.06
N ARG A 130 22.51 -31.28 29.20
CA ARG A 130 23.56 -31.80 30.08
C ARG A 130 24.40 -32.86 29.34
N GLU A 131 25.67 -32.98 29.72
CA GLU A 131 26.63 -33.90 29.09
C GLU A 131 26.19 -35.38 29.08
N ASP A 132 25.31 -35.80 30.00
CA ASP A 132 24.76 -37.16 30.03
C ASP A 132 23.75 -37.46 28.90
N ILE A 133 23.33 -36.44 28.15
CA ILE A 133 22.41 -36.53 27.03
C ILE A 133 23.20 -36.31 25.73
N ALA A 134 23.54 -37.36 25.02
CA ALA A 134 24.42 -37.26 23.83
C ALA A 134 23.69 -36.92 22.52
N ASP A 135 22.40 -37.24 22.44
CA ASP A 135 21.58 -37.09 21.25
C ASP A 135 20.14 -36.65 21.59
N MET A 136 19.44 -36.10 20.60
CA MET A 136 18.07 -35.60 20.78
C MET A 136 17.06 -36.70 21.16
N GLY A 137 17.32 -37.96 20.82
CA GLY A 137 16.46 -39.10 21.18
C GLY A 137 16.44 -39.37 22.68
N GLN A 138 17.53 -39.01 23.38
CA GLN A 138 17.67 -39.14 24.83
C GLN A 138 16.91 -38.05 25.62
N LEU A 139 16.25 -37.12 24.93
CA LEU A 139 15.33 -36.16 25.56
C LEU A 139 14.04 -36.82 26.05
N ARG A 140 13.73 -38.05 25.59
CA ARG A 140 12.58 -38.82 26.11
C ARG A 140 12.69 -39.00 27.62
N GLY A 141 11.65 -38.62 28.35
CA GLY A 141 11.56 -38.68 29.81
C GLY A 141 12.31 -37.56 30.54
N ARG A 142 12.83 -36.56 29.83
CA ARG A 142 13.62 -35.46 30.40
C ARG A 142 12.79 -34.20 30.57
N ARG A 143 13.30 -33.29 31.42
CA ARG A 143 12.74 -31.95 31.64
C ARG A 143 13.37 -30.96 30.68
N ILE A 144 12.56 -30.31 29.86
CA ILE A 144 13.02 -29.42 28.80
C ILE A 144 12.45 -28.02 29.06
N ALA A 145 13.33 -27.03 29.24
CA ALA A 145 12.92 -25.64 29.28
C ALA A 145 12.60 -25.15 27.85
N THR A 146 11.36 -24.75 27.62
CA THR A 146 10.88 -24.34 26.28
C THR A 146 10.04 -23.08 26.31
N SER A 147 10.10 -22.28 27.39
CA SER A 147 9.14 -21.19 27.63
C SER A 147 7.67 -21.67 27.64
N VAL A 148 6.74 -20.73 27.64
CA VAL A 148 5.29 -20.98 27.63
C VAL A 148 4.81 -21.64 26.33
N ALA A 149 3.60 -22.20 26.38
CA ALA A 149 2.89 -22.67 25.18
C ALA A 149 2.79 -21.56 24.11
N ASP A 150 2.81 -21.95 22.84
CA ASP A 150 2.77 -21.07 21.67
C ASP A 150 3.96 -20.09 21.53
N SER A 151 5.01 -20.27 22.34
CA SER A 151 6.30 -19.60 22.11
C SER A 151 7.05 -20.29 20.97
N SER A 152 7.95 -19.56 20.33
CA SER A 152 8.85 -20.09 19.29
C SER A 152 9.68 -21.27 19.81
N ASN A 153 10.19 -21.14 21.04
CA ASN A 153 10.93 -22.20 21.74
C ASN A 153 10.10 -23.48 21.86
N ARG A 154 8.83 -23.36 22.27
CA ARG A 154 7.92 -24.50 22.39
C ARG A 154 7.57 -25.10 21.03
N ILE A 155 7.20 -24.27 20.05
CA ILE A 155 6.88 -24.74 18.69
C ILE A 155 8.07 -25.48 18.07
N ALA A 156 9.28 -24.93 18.21
CA ALA A 156 10.50 -25.58 17.76
C ALA A 156 10.70 -26.93 18.46
N ALA A 157 10.62 -26.97 19.79
CA ALA A 157 10.76 -28.21 20.55
C ALA A 157 9.74 -29.29 20.10
N ASP A 158 8.48 -28.92 19.93
CA ASP A 158 7.43 -29.84 19.47
C ASP A 158 7.75 -30.39 18.06
N LEU A 159 8.22 -29.56 17.13
CA LEU A 159 8.63 -29.98 15.78
C LEU A 159 9.83 -30.94 15.81
N LEU A 160 10.83 -30.66 16.66
CA LEU A 160 12.00 -31.50 16.84
C LEU A 160 11.63 -32.87 17.41
N LEU A 161 10.82 -32.89 18.48
CA LEU A 161 10.40 -34.13 19.13
C LEU A 161 9.49 -34.96 18.22
N ALA A 162 8.59 -34.32 17.47
CA ALA A 162 7.75 -34.99 16.48
C ALA A 162 8.58 -35.65 15.37
N HIS A 163 9.68 -35.03 14.94
CA HIS A 163 10.62 -35.63 13.98
C HIS A 163 11.19 -36.96 14.50
N LEU A 164 11.48 -37.01 15.80
CA LEU A 164 12.03 -38.17 16.51
C LEU A 164 10.96 -39.17 16.98
N ARG A 165 9.69 -38.92 16.68
CA ARG A 165 8.54 -39.72 17.16
C ARG A 165 8.47 -39.78 18.69
N ILE A 166 8.87 -38.71 19.37
CA ILE A 166 8.68 -38.50 20.80
C ILE A 166 7.40 -37.69 20.96
N ARG A 167 6.45 -38.20 21.72
CA ARG A 167 5.19 -37.51 21.99
C ARG A 167 5.39 -36.42 23.06
N PRO A 168 4.58 -35.34 23.05
CA PRO A 168 4.68 -34.29 24.05
C PRO A 168 4.50 -34.74 25.51
N ASP A 169 3.79 -35.85 25.76
CA ASP A 169 3.60 -36.42 27.11
C ASP A 169 4.74 -37.35 27.55
N GLU A 170 5.68 -37.65 26.65
CA GLU A 170 6.90 -38.39 27.00
C GLU A 170 8.01 -37.45 27.49
N VAL A 171 7.78 -36.14 27.57
CA VAL A 171 8.74 -35.14 28.07
C VAL A 171 8.04 -34.18 29.04
N GLU A 172 8.79 -33.60 29.97
CA GLU A 172 8.26 -32.57 30.86
C GLU A 172 8.68 -31.19 30.36
N PHE A 173 7.74 -30.39 29.87
CA PHE A 173 8.03 -29.03 29.44
C PHE A 173 7.95 -28.05 30.60
N VAL A 174 9.03 -27.32 30.80
CA VAL A 174 9.15 -26.32 31.86
C VAL A 174 9.10 -24.91 31.25
N PRO A 175 8.25 -23.99 31.75
CA PRO A 175 8.02 -22.68 31.15
C PRO A 175 9.11 -21.65 31.52
N GLU A 176 10.37 -22.06 31.46
CA GLU A 176 11.54 -21.22 31.75
C GLU A 176 12.17 -20.70 30.45
N VAL A 177 12.71 -19.48 30.47
CA VAL A 177 13.34 -18.83 29.30
C VAL A 177 14.38 -17.80 29.75
N GLY A 178 15.38 -17.52 28.90
CA GLY A 178 16.40 -16.52 29.22
C GLY A 178 17.21 -16.95 30.45
N ASP A 179 17.41 -16.02 31.38
CA ASP A 179 18.20 -16.23 32.59
C ASP A 179 17.61 -17.29 33.52
N SER A 180 16.29 -17.46 33.53
CA SER A 180 15.65 -18.47 34.38
C SER A 180 15.88 -19.88 33.85
N ALA A 181 15.91 -20.06 32.53
CA ALA A 181 16.29 -21.32 31.89
C ALA A 181 17.79 -21.64 32.08
N LEU A 182 18.64 -20.61 32.02
CA LEU A 182 20.07 -20.74 32.34
C LEU A 182 20.28 -21.26 33.77
N ALA A 183 19.63 -20.62 34.75
CA ALA A 183 19.69 -21.05 36.14
C ALA A 183 19.11 -22.45 36.33
N ALA A 184 17.98 -22.76 35.68
CA ALA A 184 17.34 -24.07 35.78
C ALA A 184 18.23 -25.20 35.24
N LEU A 185 18.96 -24.95 34.15
CA LEU A 185 19.88 -25.93 33.59
C LEU A 185 21.13 -26.11 34.48
N ALA A 186 21.69 -24.99 34.96
CA ALA A 186 22.86 -25.00 35.85
C ALA A 186 22.58 -25.70 37.19
N GLU A 187 21.37 -25.54 37.73
CA GLU A 187 20.93 -26.16 38.99
C GLU A 187 20.40 -27.60 38.80
N GLY A 188 20.32 -28.11 37.57
CA GLY A 188 19.76 -29.42 37.28
C GLY A 188 18.25 -29.53 37.52
N ARG A 189 17.52 -28.40 37.54
CA ARG A 189 16.05 -28.37 37.54
C ARG A 189 15.46 -28.74 36.19
N VAL A 190 16.21 -28.50 35.12
CA VAL A 190 15.93 -29.02 33.78
C VAL A 190 17.15 -29.76 33.24
N ASP A 191 16.92 -30.65 32.28
CA ASP A 191 17.98 -31.46 31.67
C ASP A 191 18.39 -30.92 30.28
N ALA A 192 17.49 -30.16 29.64
CA ALA A 192 17.76 -29.49 28.38
C ALA A 192 17.02 -28.14 28.26
N VAL A 193 17.49 -27.28 27.37
CA VAL A 193 16.91 -25.98 27.01
C VAL A 193 16.78 -25.89 25.50
N VAL A 194 15.57 -25.64 25.00
CA VAL A 194 15.34 -25.25 23.59
C VAL A 194 15.14 -23.75 23.54
N HIS A 195 15.99 -23.07 22.78
CA HIS A 195 16.00 -21.62 22.67
C HIS A 195 16.11 -21.20 21.21
N VAL A 196 15.14 -20.44 20.71
CA VAL A 196 15.14 -19.90 19.35
C VAL A 196 15.60 -18.46 19.43
N ALA A 197 16.77 -18.18 18.86
CA ALA A 197 17.33 -16.84 18.86
C ALA A 197 18.37 -16.63 17.76
N THR A 198 18.65 -15.37 17.44
CA THR A 198 19.75 -14.95 16.59
C THR A 198 21.11 -15.40 17.15
N GLY A 199 22.12 -15.44 16.29
CA GLY A 199 23.45 -15.91 16.67
C GLY A 199 24.22 -15.04 17.67
N ASP A 200 23.82 -13.78 17.84
CA ASP A 200 24.34 -12.85 18.85
C ASP A 200 23.60 -12.94 20.19
N SER A 201 22.71 -13.92 20.38
CA SER A 201 21.94 -14.10 21.61
C SER A 201 22.85 -14.26 22.83
N GLN A 202 22.68 -13.37 23.81
CA GLN A 202 23.43 -13.44 25.08
C GLN A 202 23.08 -14.71 25.87
N THR A 203 21.82 -15.11 25.89
CA THR A 203 21.38 -16.36 26.54
C THR A 203 22.02 -17.58 25.89
N ALA A 204 22.07 -17.66 24.56
CA ALA A 204 22.71 -18.78 23.87
C ALA A 204 24.22 -18.83 24.16
N ASN A 205 24.89 -17.67 24.15
CA ASN A 205 26.31 -17.58 24.50
C ASN A 205 26.59 -17.99 25.96
N ALA A 206 25.71 -17.62 26.89
CA ALA A 206 25.83 -18.02 28.30
C ALA A 206 25.61 -19.53 28.49
N LEU A 207 24.57 -20.09 27.86
CA LEU A 207 24.29 -21.53 27.89
C LEU A 207 25.44 -22.36 27.28
N ALA A 208 26.03 -21.89 26.17
CA ALA A 208 27.15 -22.55 25.53
C ALA A 208 28.42 -22.62 26.39
N ARG A 209 28.55 -21.71 27.37
CA ARG A 209 29.72 -21.61 28.27
C ARG A 209 29.47 -22.27 29.63
N LEU A 210 28.28 -22.84 29.87
CA LEU A 210 28.01 -23.58 31.11
C LEU A 210 28.84 -24.86 31.15
N ASN A 211 29.47 -25.12 32.30
CA ASN A 211 30.16 -26.38 32.54
C ASN A 211 29.15 -27.53 32.64
N GLY A 212 29.47 -28.70 32.07
CA GLY A 212 28.56 -29.86 32.11
C GLY A 212 27.40 -29.77 31.11
N VAL A 213 27.45 -28.83 30.16
CA VAL A 213 26.43 -28.58 29.14
C VAL A 213 27.08 -28.54 27.76
N HIS A 214 26.41 -29.12 26.76
CA HIS A 214 26.82 -29.03 25.37
C HIS A 214 25.66 -28.71 24.43
N ILE A 215 25.99 -28.38 23.18
CA ILE A 215 25.01 -28.15 22.12
C ILE A 215 24.71 -29.49 21.45
N LEU A 216 23.43 -29.84 21.40
CA LEU A 216 22.96 -30.99 20.66
C LEU A 216 22.81 -30.65 19.18
N GLY A 217 23.49 -31.42 18.34
CA GLY A 217 23.28 -31.40 16.90
C GLY A 217 21.97 -32.12 16.53
N MET A 218 21.42 -31.76 15.39
CA MET A 218 20.20 -32.35 14.85
C MET A 218 20.51 -33.34 13.74
N GLU A 219 20.47 -34.61 14.10
CA GLU A 219 20.57 -35.69 13.13
C GLU A 219 19.44 -35.60 12.10
N ARG A 220 19.78 -35.84 10.82
CA ARG A 220 18.82 -35.83 9.72
C ARG A 220 18.02 -34.52 9.59
N ALA A 221 18.62 -33.38 9.96
CA ALA A 221 18.05 -32.04 9.80
C ALA A 221 17.39 -31.80 8.42
N GLY A 222 18.02 -32.26 7.34
CA GLY A 222 17.45 -32.16 5.98
C GLY A 222 16.13 -32.92 5.78
N ALA A 223 15.93 -34.05 6.47
CA ALA A 223 14.67 -34.80 6.41
C ALA A 223 13.54 -34.09 7.17
N LEU A 224 13.86 -33.36 8.25
CA LEU A 224 12.91 -32.48 8.93
C LEU A 224 12.55 -31.30 8.03
N ALA A 225 13.54 -30.60 7.48
CA ALA A 225 13.32 -29.45 6.59
C ALA A 225 12.47 -29.80 5.34
N ALA A 226 12.62 -31.02 4.82
CA ALA A 226 11.81 -31.49 3.69
C ALA A 226 10.32 -31.65 4.04
N ARG A 227 9.97 -31.84 5.32
CA ARG A 227 8.59 -32.00 5.82
C ARG A 227 8.04 -30.74 6.46
N GLU A 228 8.92 -29.95 7.07
CA GLU A 228 8.60 -28.72 7.77
C GLU A 228 9.30 -27.55 7.08
N ARG A 229 8.55 -26.82 6.25
CA ARG A 229 9.09 -25.75 5.40
C ARG A 229 9.58 -24.53 6.20
N ARG A 230 9.03 -24.35 7.41
CA ARG A 230 9.38 -23.24 8.32
C ARG A 230 10.78 -23.39 8.94
N LEU A 231 11.44 -24.53 8.68
CA LEU A 231 12.76 -24.86 9.18
C LEU A 231 13.74 -25.12 8.04
N TRP A 232 14.93 -24.56 8.16
CA TRP A 232 16.01 -24.69 7.19
C TRP A 232 17.23 -25.34 7.85
N PRO A 233 17.88 -26.30 7.18
CA PRO A 233 19.08 -26.92 7.72
C PRO A 233 20.28 -26.01 7.51
N VAL A 234 21.11 -25.87 8.54
CA VAL A 234 22.40 -25.19 8.46
C VAL A 234 23.43 -25.98 9.26
N VAL A 235 24.70 -25.86 8.91
CA VAL A 235 25.80 -26.43 9.69
C VAL A 235 26.44 -25.32 10.50
N MET A 236 26.53 -25.51 11.81
CA MET A 236 27.29 -24.67 12.71
C MET A 236 28.73 -25.17 12.76
N PRO A 237 29.70 -24.42 12.22
CA PRO A 237 31.09 -24.88 12.18
C PRO A 237 31.69 -24.99 13.58
N GLN A 238 32.65 -25.90 13.73
CA GLN A 238 33.45 -26.02 14.95
C GLN A 238 34.07 -24.67 15.35
N GLY A 239 33.97 -24.33 16.63
CA GLY A 239 34.57 -23.11 17.18
C GLY A 239 33.91 -21.80 16.75
N SER A 240 32.74 -21.84 16.09
CA SER A 240 32.05 -20.64 15.61
C SER A 240 31.62 -19.70 16.75
N ILE A 241 31.24 -20.24 17.90
CA ILE A 241 30.83 -19.45 19.08
C ILE A 241 32.06 -18.94 19.83
N GLU A 242 33.00 -19.85 20.11
CA GLU A 242 34.27 -19.52 20.75
C GLU A 242 35.39 -20.42 20.25
N LEU A 243 36.34 -19.83 19.50
CA LEU A 243 37.42 -20.59 18.87
C LEU A 243 38.40 -21.20 19.89
N ARG A 244 38.73 -20.47 20.97
CA ARG A 244 39.69 -20.93 21.99
C ARG A 244 39.21 -22.19 22.69
N SER A 245 37.93 -22.20 23.05
CA SER A 245 37.27 -23.32 23.73
C SER A 245 36.72 -24.36 22.74
N GLN A 246 36.87 -24.11 21.42
CA GLN A 246 36.27 -24.89 20.35
C GLN A 246 34.78 -25.12 20.61
N LEU A 247 33.99 -24.06 20.80
CA LEU A 247 32.54 -24.15 20.96
C LEU A 247 31.85 -23.82 19.61
N PRO A 248 31.06 -24.73 19.01
CA PRO A 248 30.92 -26.15 19.36
C PRO A 248 32.18 -26.97 19.03
N ALA A 249 32.34 -28.14 19.67
CA ALA A 249 33.54 -28.98 19.58
C ALA A 249 33.74 -29.68 18.23
N ARG A 250 32.72 -29.66 17.38
CA ARG A 250 32.70 -30.22 16.02
C ARG A 250 31.67 -29.46 15.20
N ASP A 251 31.70 -29.65 13.89
CA ASP A 251 30.62 -29.19 13.02
C ASP A 251 29.30 -29.85 13.44
N LEU A 252 28.29 -29.04 13.75
CA LEU A 252 26.98 -29.52 14.20
C LEU A 252 25.91 -29.17 13.17
N PRO A 253 25.17 -30.15 12.62
CA PRO A 253 23.95 -29.85 11.90
C PRO A 253 22.95 -29.24 12.88
N THR A 254 22.35 -28.12 12.51
CA THR A 254 21.29 -27.45 13.28
C THR A 254 20.20 -26.98 12.33
N MET A 255 19.14 -26.40 12.90
CA MET A 255 18.05 -25.81 12.13
C MET A 255 17.91 -24.35 12.48
N VAL A 256 17.50 -23.58 11.48
CA VAL A 256 17.11 -22.20 11.63
C VAL A 256 15.67 -22.00 11.18
N THR A 257 15.00 -21.02 11.76
CA THR A 257 13.77 -20.45 11.21
C THR A 257 14.04 -19.07 10.66
N LEU A 258 13.34 -18.68 9.60
CA LEU A 258 13.57 -17.41 8.93
C LEU A 258 12.85 -16.26 9.64
N THR A 259 13.49 -15.10 9.74
CA THR A 259 12.89 -13.89 10.29
C THR A 259 12.34 -13.04 9.16
N HIS A 260 11.08 -12.63 9.27
CA HIS A 260 10.35 -11.93 8.21
C HIS A 260 10.01 -10.51 8.62
N LEU A 261 10.16 -9.58 7.68
CA LEU A 261 9.54 -8.26 7.71
C LEU A 261 8.15 -8.37 7.08
N LEU A 262 7.13 -8.23 7.92
CA LEU A 262 5.73 -8.41 7.54
C LEU A 262 4.99 -7.09 7.50
N VAL A 263 4.04 -6.99 6.57
CA VAL A 263 3.14 -5.84 6.43
C VAL A 263 1.70 -6.30 6.31
N ARG A 264 0.77 -5.44 6.74
CA ARG A 264 -0.65 -5.72 6.56
C ARG A 264 -1.03 -5.65 5.07
N PRO A 265 -2.04 -6.41 4.62
CA PRO A 265 -2.59 -6.26 3.29
C PRO A 265 -3.04 -4.81 3.02
N GLY A 266 -2.72 -4.31 1.83
CA GLY A 266 -3.09 -2.95 1.42
C GLY A 266 -2.31 -1.84 2.12
N LEU A 267 -1.14 -2.13 2.72
CA LEU A 267 -0.16 -1.07 3.02
C LEU A 267 0.27 -0.41 1.70
N HIS A 268 0.44 0.92 1.71
CA HIS A 268 0.75 1.66 0.48
C HIS A 268 2.06 1.17 -0.18
N PRO A 269 2.10 0.88 -1.49
CA PRO A 269 3.29 0.32 -2.16
C PRO A 269 4.57 1.15 -1.98
N ALA A 270 4.46 2.48 -1.92
CA ALA A 270 5.61 3.35 -1.66
C ALA A 270 6.21 3.15 -0.26
N LEU A 271 5.37 2.92 0.77
CA LEU A 271 5.87 2.60 2.11
C LEU A 271 6.52 1.22 2.15
N GLN A 272 5.96 0.26 1.41
CA GLN A 272 6.57 -1.06 1.27
C GLN A 272 7.96 -0.98 0.62
N ARG A 273 8.13 -0.16 -0.43
CA ARG A 273 9.45 0.08 -1.04
C ARG A 273 10.42 0.78 -0.08
N ALA A 274 9.96 1.79 0.65
CA ALA A 274 10.78 2.45 1.67
C ALA A 274 11.26 1.46 2.75
N LEU A 275 10.37 0.57 3.21
CA LEU A 275 10.71 -0.50 4.16
C LEU A 275 11.75 -1.47 3.58
N LEU A 276 11.60 -1.87 2.32
CA LEU A 276 12.57 -2.72 1.62
C LEU A 276 13.93 -2.04 1.48
N ASP A 277 13.96 -0.73 1.20
CA ASP A 277 15.19 0.05 1.16
C ASP A 277 15.88 0.10 2.53
N VAL A 278 15.11 0.28 3.62
CA VAL A 278 15.68 0.18 4.98
C VAL A 278 16.20 -1.23 5.25
N ALA A 279 15.46 -2.25 4.82
CA ALA A 279 15.88 -3.64 5.00
C ALA A 279 17.20 -3.93 4.28
N GLY A 280 17.37 -3.40 3.06
CA GLY A 280 18.61 -3.49 2.29
C GLY A 280 19.79 -2.80 2.97
N GLU A 281 19.57 -1.67 3.64
CA GLU A 281 20.63 -1.00 4.40
C GLU A 281 21.03 -1.73 5.69
N LEU A 282 20.06 -2.34 6.38
CA LEU A 282 20.28 -2.92 7.70
C LEU A 282 20.75 -4.39 7.64
N HIS A 283 20.27 -5.17 6.68
CA HIS A 283 20.44 -6.64 6.67
C HIS A 283 21.39 -7.16 5.59
N VAL A 284 21.98 -6.28 4.78
CA VAL A 284 22.99 -6.70 3.78
C VAL A 284 24.26 -7.27 4.42
N MET A 285 24.59 -6.79 5.62
CA MET A 285 25.71 -7.30 6.41
C MET A 285 25.32 -8.59 7.11
N SER A 286 26.21 -9.58 7.08
CA SER A 286 25.97 -10.91 7.63
C SER A 286 26.07 -10.93 9.16
N GLY A 287 25.05 -11.49 9.81
CA GLY A 287 25.14 -12.03 11.16
C GLY A 287 25.85 -13.38 11.23
N PHE A 288 25.88 -13.95 12.44
CA PHE A 288 26.44 -15.28 12.70
C PHE A 288 25.67 -16.38 11.94
N LEU A 289 26.41 -17.24 11.22
CA LEU A 289 25.90 -18.26 10.29
C LEU A 289 25.11 -17.71 9.08
N GLU A 290 25.09 -16.40 8.86
CA GLU A 290 24.47 -15.80 7.69
C GLU A 290 25.46 -15.60 6.55
N THR A 291 25.01 -15.80 5.32
CA THR A 291 25.83 -15.50 4.13
C THR A 291 25.74 -14.01 3.80
N PRO A 292 26.86 -13.28 3.64
CA PRO A 292 26.84 -11.87 3.26
C PRO A 292 26.04 -11.63 1.98
N GLY A 293 25.24 -10.56 1.95
CA GLY A 293 24.41 -10.21 0.78
C GLY A 293 23.24 -11.15 0.49
N ARG A 294 22.96 -12.14 1.36
CA ARG A 294 21.80 -13.03 1.23
C ARG A 294 20.48 -12.35 1.61
N TYR A 295 20.51 -11.48 2.61
CA TYR A 295 19.34 -10.77 3.11
C TYR A 295 19.43 -9.28 2.73
N PRO A 296 18.28 -8.59 2.51
CA PRO A 296 16.93 -9.13 2.47
C PRO A 296 16.65 -9.97 1.21
N THR A 297 15.79 -10.98 1.30
CA THR A 297 15.36 -11.81 0.16
C THR A 297 13.89 -12.20 0.23
N THR A 298 13.24 -12.45 -0.91
CA THR A 298 11.89 -13.02 -0.96
C THR A 298 11.90 -14.55 -1.05
N VAL A 299 13.07 -15.13 -1.30
CA VAL A 299 13.23 -16.59 -1.48
C VAL A 299 13.09 -17.31 -0.15
N GLY A 300 12.27 -18.36 -0.14
CA GLY A 300 12.06 -19.19 1.05
C GLY A 300 11.11 -18.59 2.09
N SER A 301 10.41 -17.50 1.77
CA SER A 301 9.43 -16.88 2.67
C SER A 301 8.35 -17.89 3.11
N ASP A 302 8.12 -17.96 4.42
CA ASP A 302 7.08 -18.77 5.04
C ASP A 302 5.70 -18.08 5.00
N PHE A 303 5.66 -16.80 4.65
CA PHE A 303 4.47 -15.98 4.51
C PHE A 303 4.25 -15.58 3.03
N PRO A 304 3.02 -15.20 2.61
CA PRO A 304 2.76 -14.81 1.23
C PRO A 304 3.50 -13.51 0.90
N VAL A 305 4.33 -13.51 -0.13
CA VAL A 305 5.15 -12.34 -0.50
C VAL A 305 4.27 -11.27 -1.14
N SER A 306 4.47 -10.00 -0.74
CA SER A 306 3.78 -8.87 -1.34
C SER A 306 4.13 -8.71 -2.83
N PRO A 307 3.16 -8.37 -3.70
CA PRO A 307 3.44 -8.02 -5.09
C PRO A 307 4.48 -6.90 -5.25
N ALA A 308 4.46 -5.91 -4.35
CA ALA A 308 5.43 -4.80 -4.39
C ALA A 308 6.85 -5.28 -4.07
N ALA A 309 6.99 -6.28 -3.19
CA ALA A 309 8.29 -6.89 -2.90
C ALA A 309 8.82 -7.71 -4.07
N LEU A 310 7.95 -8.44 -4.79
CA LEU A 310 8.34 -9.16 -6.00
C LEU A 310 8.80 -8.21 -7.12
N GLN A 311 8.11 -7.09 -7.32
CA GLN A 311 8.51 -6.04 -8.27
C GLN A 311 9.87 -5.44 -7.87
N HIS A 312 10.03 -5.09 -6.59
CA HIS A 312 11.28 -4.55 -6.07
C HIS A 312 12.46 -5.51 -6.26
N ALA A 313 12.26 -6.81 -6.01
CA ALA A 313 13.27 -7.85 -6.21
C ALA A 313 13.70 -8.00 -7.68
N ARG A 314 12.85 -7.61 -8.63
CA ARG A 314 13.17 -7.56 -10.08
C ARG A 314 13.87 -6.26 -10.49
N GLY A 315 14.09 -5.34 -9.56
CA GLY A 315 14.61 -4.00 -9.85
C GLY A 315 13.58 -3.06 -10.45
N GLU A 316 12.29 -3.42 -10.44
CA GLU A 316 11.22 -2.56 -10.94
C GLU A 316 10.96 -1.45 -9.91
N ARG A 317 11.43 -0.24 -10.20
CA ARG A 317 11.17 0.97 -9.41
C ARG A 317 10.58 2.07 -10.28
N PRO A 318 9.69 2.92 -9.74
CA PRO A 318 9.31 4.13 -10.42
C PRO A 318 10.56 4.98 -10.73
N TRP A 319 10.69 5.43 -11.97
CA TRP A 319 11.88 6.18 -12.44
C TRP A 319 12.11 7.49 -11.67
N MET A 320 11.08 8.02 -11.01
CA MET A 320 11.21 9.22 -10.19
C MET A 320 11.97 8.92 -8.88
N GLU A 321 11.79 7.71 -8.32
CA GLU A 321 12.47 7.26 -7.10
C GLU A 321 13.94 6.90 -7.35
N THR A 322 14.38 6.72 -8.59
CA THR A 322 15.80 6.51 -8.91
C THR A 322 16.60 7.81 -8.99
N LEU A 323 15.92 8.94 -9.22
CA LEU A 323 16.55 10.26 -9.39
C LEU A 323 16.36 11.18 -8.20
N LEU A 324 15.25 11.03 -7.46
CA LEU A 324 14.86 11.93 -6.38
C LEU A 324 14.68 11.18 -5.05
N PRO A 325 14.96 11.85 -3.90
CA PRO A 325 14.59 11.33 -2.59
C PRO A 325 13.10 10.97 -2.50
N PHE A 326 12.77 10.00 -1.64
CA PHE A 326 11.43 9.41 -1.51
C PHE A 326 10.30 10.46 -1.50
N GLY A 327 10.31 11.41 -0.55
CA GLY A 327 9.22 12.39 -0.41
C GLY A 327 9.08 13.38 -1.58
N THR A 328 10.16 13.67 -2.31
CA THR A 328 10.11 14.47 -3.54
C THR A 328 9.63 13.66 -4.72
N ALA A 329 10.06 12.40 -4.85
CA ALA A 329 9.62 11.50 -5.90
C ALA A 329 8.10 11.32 -5.89
N GLN A 330 7.50 11.05 -4.71
CA GLN A 330 6.04 10.86 -4.61
C GLN A 330 5.24 12.12 -5.04
N ARG A 331 5.71 13.31 -4.65
CA ARG A 331 5.06 14.58 -5.03
C ARG A 331 5.22 14.87 -6.52
N ALA A 332 6.39 14.58 -7.07
CA ALA A 332 6.66 14.75 -8.50
C ALA A 332 5.82 13.79 -9.35
N GLU A 333 5.64 12.53 -8.92
CA GLU A 333 4.77 11.57 -9.59
C GLU A 333 3.31 12.01 -9.58
N LEU A 334 2.79 12.46 -8.44
CA LEU A 334 1.44 13.03 -8.37
C LEU A 334 1.31 14.22 -9.35
N PHE A 335 2.29 15.12 -9.35
CA PHE A 335 2.23 16.30 -10.20
C PHE A 335 2.21 15.92 -11.68
N LEU A 336 3.11 15.03 -12.09
CA LEU A 336 3.28 14.65 -13.49
C LEU A 336 2.12 13.81 -14.02
N TYR A 337 1.65 12.82 -13.25
CA TYR A 337 0.63 11.86 -13.71
C TYR A 337 -0.81 12.27 -13.40
N ALA A 338 -1.05 13.13 -12.41
CA ALA A 338 -2.40 13.60 -12.10
C ALA A 338 -2.55 15.10 -12.36
N VAL A 339 -1.77 15.95 -11.70
CA VAL A 339 -2.01 17.41 -11.72
C VAL A 339 -1.78 18.01 -13.12
N LEU A 340 -0.71 17.63 -13.80
CA LEU A 340 -0.37 18.13 -15.13
C LEU A 340 -1.43 17.79 -16.19
N PRO A 341 -1.84 16.51 -16.39
CA PRO A 341 -2.86 16.19 -17.40
C PRO A 341 -4.22 16.81 -17.08
N LEU A 342 -4.64 16.82 -15.81
CA LEU A 342 -5.87 17.51 -15.38
C LEU A 342 -5.78 19.02 -15.60
N GLY A 343 -4.62 19.62 -15.31
CA GLY A 343 -4.36 21.04 -15.54
C GLY A 343 -4.42 21.40 -17.02
N LEU A 344 -3.77 20.62 -17.88
CA LEU A 344 -3.82 20.80 -19.34
C LEU A 344 -5.25 20.67 -19.89
N LEU A 345 -5.99 19.67 -19.44
CA LEU A 345 -7.40 19.50 -19.79
C LEU A 345 -8.23 20.71 -19.33
N GLY A 346 -7.99 21.18 -18.11
CA GLY A 346 -8.63 22.38 -17.57
C GLY A 346 -8.36 23.60 -18.43
N VAL A 347 -7.09 23.89 -18.73
CA VAL A 347 -6.70 25.00 -19.61
C VAL A 347 -7.36 24.88 -20.99
N ALA A 348 -7.38 23.69 -21.60
CA ALA A 348 -8.02 23.47 -22.89
C ALA A 348 -9.54 23.77 -22.84
N LEU A 349 -10.24 23.33 -21.78
CA LEU A 349 -11.66 23.62 -21.58
C LEU A 349 -11.92 25.12 -21.35
N LEU A 350 -11.07 25.77 -20.55
CA LEU A 350 -11.15 27.21 -20.28
C LEU A 350 -10.96 28.02 -21.56
N LEU A 351 -9.99 27.66 -22.41
CA LEU A 351 -9.76 28.31 -23.70
C LEU A 351 -10.91 28.08 -24.69
N ARG A 352 -11.66 26.97 -24.56
CA ARG A 352 -12.80 26.64 -25.42
C ARG A 352 -14.13 27.24 -24.94
N ALA A 353 -14.19 27.69 -23.68
CA ALA A 353 -15.38 28.29 -23.08
C ALA A 353 -15.94 29.51 -23.85
N PRO A 354 -15.12 30.47 -24.35
CA PRO A 354 -15.62 31.59 -25.13
C PRO A 354 -16.34 31.16 -26.41
N ARG A 355 -15.80 30.17 -27.13
CA ARG A 355 -16.40 29.63 -28.36
C ARG A 355 -17.77 28.99 -28.11
N TYR A 356 -17.94 28.34 -26.97
CA TYR A 356 -19.24 27.78 -26.59
C TYR A 356 -20.29 28.87 -26.34
N ILE A 357 -19.89 29.99 -25.71
CA ILE A 357 -20.76 31.16 -25.53
C ILE A 357 -21.14 31.75 -26.89
N ASP A 358 -20.18 31.89 -27.80
CA ASP A 358 -20.42 32.35 -29.18
C ASP A 358 -21.44 31.46 -29.90
N TRP A 359 -21.21 30.14 -29.92
CA TRP A 359 -22.13 29.20 -30.55
C TRP A 359 -23.56 29.26 -30.00
N ARG A 360 -23.73 29.39 -28.67
CA ARG A 360 -25.05 29.51 -28.04
C ARG A 360 -25.78 30.80 -28.43
N VAL A 361 -25.05 31.91 -28.55
CA VAL A 361 -25.61 33.18 -29.00
C VAL A 361 -25.96 33.12 -30.48
N ASP A 362 -25.12 32.47 -31.29
CA ASP A 362 -25.33 32.31 -32.73
C ASP A 362 -26.56 31.44 -33.02
N ALA A 363 -26.69 30.29 -32.35
CA ALA A 363 -27.86 29.43 -32.47
C ALA A 363 -29.17 30.15 -32.09
N ALA A 364 -29.11 31.00 -31.05
CA ALA A 364 -30.24 31.81 -30.63
C ALA A 364 -30.69 32.82 -31.69
N LEU A 365 -29.73 33.52 -32.30
CA LEU A 365 -29.98 34.51 -33.35
C LEU A 365 -30.45 33.83 -34.64
N GLN A 366 -29.83 32.70 -35.02
CA GLN A 366 -30.19 31.93 -36.21
C GLN A 366 -31.60 31.35 -36.13
N HIS A 367 -32.04 30.92 -34.95
CA HIS A 367 -33.40 30.42 -34.77
C HIS A 367 -34.44 31.49 -35.15
N ILE A 368 -34.29 32.72 -34.63
CA ILE A 368 -35.21 33.83 -34.97
C ILE A 368 -35.06 34.25 -36.43
N TYR A 369 -33.83 34.33 -36.94
CA TYR A 369 -33.59 34.67 -38.34
C TYR A 369 -34.25 33.65 -39.29
N GLY A 370 -34.21 32.36 -38.93
CA GLY A 370 -34.88 31.29 -39.65
C GLY A 370 -36.40 31.43 -39.64
N GLU A 371 -37.00 31.83 -38.51
CA GLU A 371 -38.45 32.09 -38.44
C GLU A 371 -38.86 33.27 -39.31
N VAL A 372 -38.09 34.36 -39.33
CA VAL A 372 -38.35 35.52 -40.21
C VAL A 372 -38.24 35.11 -41.68
N ARG A 373 -37.20 34.37 -42.05
CA ARG A 373 -37.03 33.89 -43.43
C ARG A 373 -38.15 32.95 -43.86
N PHE A 374 -38.63 32.07 -42.96
CA PHE A 374 -39.76 31.19 -43.25
C PHE A 374 -41.04 32.00 -43.54
N MET A 375 -41.28 33.07 -42.78
CA MET A 375 -42.38 34.00 -43.07
C MET A 375 -42.23 34.69 -44.43
N GLU A 376 -41.03 35.16 -44.78
CA GLU A 376 -40.78 35.79 -46.07
C GLU A 376 -40.98 34.81 -47.24
N GLU A 377 -40.56 33.55 -47.09
CA GLU A 377 -40.80 32.51 -48.08
C GLU A 377 -42.29 32.13 -48.19
N ASP A 378 -43.03 32.06 -47.08
CA ASP A 378 -44.49 31.84 -47.08
C ASP A 378 -45.22 32.98 -47.79
N LEU A 379 -44.77 34.23 -47.60
CA LEU A 379 -45.31 35.40 -48.30
C LEU A 379 -44.99 35.40 -49.79
N THR A 380 -43.81 34.89 -50.19
CA THR A 380 -43.37 34.88 -51.59
C THR A 380 -43.99 33.72 -52.39
N ARG A 381 -44.29 32.58 -51.73
CA ARG A 381 -44.86 31.38 -52.39
C ARG A 381 -46.38 31.44 -52.57
N GLN A 382 -47.07 32.41 -51.99
CA GLN A 382 -48.52 32.50 -52.09
C GLN A 382 -48.95 33.35 -53.32
N PRO A 383 -49.82 32.82 -54.20
CA PRO A 383 -50.30 33.57 -55.36
C PRO A 383 -51.20 34.73 -54.93
N ALA A 384 -51.07 35.86 -55.62
CA ALA A 384 -51.63 37.19 -55.29
C ALA A 384 -53.18 37.30 -55.20
N HIS A 385 -53.93 36.19 -55.20
CA HIS A 385 -55.40 36.18 -55.38
C HIS A 385 -56.15 35.35 -54.32
N LYS A 386 -55.56 35.11 -53.14
CA LYS A 386 -56.32 34.63 -51.97
C LYS A 386 -56.18 35.63 -50.82
N PRO A 387 -57.29 36.08 -50.19
CA PRO A 387 -57.23 36.87 -48.97
C PRO A 387 -56.78 35.95 -47.84
N VAL A 388 -55.47 35.82 -47.67
CA VAL A 388 -54.91 35.18 -46.50
C VAL A 388 -55.14 36.11 -45.33
N SER A 389 -55.57 35.56 -44.19
CA SER A 389 -55.63 36.32 -42.95
C SER A 389 -54.20 36.78 -42.62
N LEU A 390 -53.91 38.06 -42.87
CA LEU A 390 -52.60 38.67 -42.57
C LEU A 390 -52.44 38.92 -41.05
N GLN A 391 -53.53 38.86 -40.29
CA GLN A 391 -53.54 38.96 -38.82
C GLN A 391 -52.65 37.93 -38.11
N PRO A 392 -52.73 36.61 -38.36
CA PRO A 392 -51.84 35.63 -37.72
C PRO A 392 -50.36 35.83 -38.05
N LEU A 393 -50.03 36.36 -39.23
CA LEU A 393 -48.65 36.69 -39.61
C LEU A 393 -48.14 37.92 -38.84
N LEU A 394 -48.96 38.96 -38.70
CA LEU A 394 -48.64 40.15 -37.89
C LEU A 394 -48.51 39.81 -36.40
N GLU A 395 -49.39 38.97 -35.86
CA GLU A 395 -49.31 38.52 -34.46
C GLU A 395 -48.02 37.73 -34.21
N ARG A 396 -47.64 36.84 -35.14
CA ARG A 396 -46.40 36.07 -35.04
C ARG A 396 -45.18 36.98 -35.19
N LEU A 397 -45.22 38.01 -36.04
CA LEU A 397 -44.17 39.02 -36.11
C LEU A 397 -44.04 39.83 -34.81
N ASP A 398 -45.16 40.25 -34.21
CA ASP A 398 -45.18 40.94 -32.91
C ASP A 398 -44.66 40.04 -31.77
N THR A 399 -44.86 38.72 -31.85
CA THR A 399 -44.21 37.78 -30.91
C THR A 399 -42.71 37.72 -31.10
N LEU A 400 -42.22 37.71 -32.34
CA LEU A 400 -40.79 37.68 -32.66
C LEU A 400 -40.10 38.99 -32.26
N GLU A 401 -40.70 40.14 -32.53
CA GLU A 401 -40.20 41.45 -32.10
C GLU A 401 -40.13 41.53 -30.57
N ARG A 402 -41.17 41.08 -29.85
CA ARG A 402 -41.15 41.03 -28.38
C ARG A 402 -40.04 40.11 -27.87
N GLN A 403 -39.82 38.97 -28.51
CA GLN A 403 -38.73 38.06 -28.15
C GLN A 403 -37.34 38.69 -28.37
N VAL A 404 -37.14 39.40 -29.48
CA VAL A 404 -35.89 40.11 -29.81
C VAL A 404 -35.67 41.34 -28.92
N ALA A 405 -36.74 42.05 -28.55
CA ALA A 405 -36.67 43.17 -27.61
C ALA A 405 -36.26 42.70 -26.20
N GLN A 406 -36.75 41.53 -25.78
CA GLN A 406 -36.39 40.89 -24.52
C GLN A 406 -35.03 40.16 -24.56
N MET A 407 -34.45 39.93 -25.75
CA MET A 407 -33.09 39.40 -25.88
C MET A 407 -32.06 40.45 -25.49
N GLN A 408 -31.64 40.37 -24.23
CA GLN A 408 -30.51 41.12 -23.73
C GLN A 408 -29.21 40.51 -24.29
N LEU A 409 -28.65 41.12 -25.32
CA LEU A 409 -27.40 40.70 -25.95
C LEU A 409 -26.22 41.48 -25.37
N PRO A 410 -25.11 40.82 -25.01
CA PRO A 410 -23.88 41.52 -24.61
C PRO A 410 -23.35 42.46 -25.70
N ASN A 411 -22.64 43.53 -25.33
CA ASN A 411 -22.12 44.54 -26.28
C ASN A 411 -21.37 43.94 -27.48
N ARG A 412 -20.62 42.83 -27.28
CA ARG A 412 -19.91 42.12 -28.36
C ARG A 412 -20.82 41.55 -29.47
N TYR A 413 -22.11 41.42 -29.20
CA TYR A 413 -23.14 40.90 -30.12
C TYR A 413 -24.23 41.91 -30.45
N ALA A 414 -24.20 43.11 -29.86
CA ALA A 414 -25.24 44.10 -30.03
C ALA A 414 -25.45 44.45 -31.51
N GLY A 415 -24.37 44.59 -32.29
CA GLY A 415 -24.43 44.83 -33.74
C GLY A 415 -25.30 43.82 -34.49
N ARG A 416 -25.18 42.53 -34.18
CA ARG A 416 -25.98 41.47 -34.82
C ARG A 416 -27.45 41.49 -34.39
N GLY A 417 -27.72 41.87 -33.15
CA GLY A 417 -29.08 42.10 -32.66
C GLY A 417 -29.75 43.28 -33.35
N TYR A 418 -29.00 44.36 -33.61
CA TYR A 418 -29.51 45.53 -34.34
C TYR A 418 -29.89 45.18 -35.78
N THR A 419 -29.05 44.43 -36.49
CA THR A 419 -29.35 43.97 -37.86
C THR A 419 -30.62 43.12 -37.91
N LEU A 420 -30.82 42.22 -36.94
CA LEU A 420 -32.05 41.40 -36.86
C LEU A 420 -33.31 42.25 -36.63
N ARG A 421 -33.22 43.28 -35.77
CA ARG A 421 -34.33 44.23 -35.55
C ARG A 421 -34.65 45.04 -36.80
N GLN A 422 -33.62 45.43 -37.56
CA GLN A 422 -33.81 46.15 -38.81
C GLN A 422 -34.55 45.27 -39.83
N HIS A 423 -34.16 44.00 -39.99
CA HIS A 423 -34.86 43.08 -40.88
C HIS A 423 -36.32 42.86 -40.46
N LEU A 424 -36.59 42.65 -39.17
CA LEU A 424 -37.97 42.55 -38.66
C LEU A 424 -38.81 43.79 -39.00
N TYR A 425 -38.24 44.98 -38.85
CA TYR A 425 -38.90 46.24 -39.19
C TYR A 425 -39.18 46.36 -40.70
N GLU A 426 -38.23 45.99 -41.55
CA GLU A 426 -38.39 45.97 -43.00
C GLU A 426 -39.48 44.97 -43.44
N THR A 427 -39.51 43.76 -42.88
CA THR A 427 -40.55 42.76 -43.15
C THR A 427 -41.93 43.25 -42.69
N ARG A 428 -42.01 43.95 -41.54
CA ARG A 428 -43.25 44.58 -41.06
C ARG A 428 -43.77 45.63 -42.04
N GLN A 429 -42.90 46.51 -42.52
CA GLN A 429 -43.28 47.55 -43.49
C GLN A 429 -43.79 46.94 -44.79
N ARG A 430 -43.17 45.87 -45.28
CA ARG A 430 -43.64 45.14 -46.47
C ARG A 430 -45.01 44.51 -46.26
N LEU A 431 -45.26 43.89 -45.10
CA LEU A 431 -46.56 43.30 -44.76
C LEU A 431 -47.67 44.35 -44.66
N ILE A 432 -47.38 45.51 -44.05
CA ILE A 432 -48.34 46.63 -43.96
C ILE A 432 -48.62 47.21 -45.36
N ALA A 433 -47.60 47.33 -46.22
CA ALA A 433 -47.77 47.80 -47.58
C ALA A 433 -48.64 46.85 -48.43
N MET A 434 -48.53 45.53 -48.23
CA MET A 434 -49.41 44.54 -48.88
C MET A 434 -50.84 44.53 -48.32
N TYR A 435 -51.04 44.94 -47.06
CA TYR A 435 -52.37 45.07 -46.44
C TYR A 435 -53.10 46.35 -46.90
N ALA A 436 -52.36 47.38 -47.32
CA ALA A 436 -52.90 48.66 -47.77
C ALA A 436 -53.33 48.68 -49.26
N ILE A 437 -53.07 47.57 -49.99
CA ILE A 437 -53.53 47.30 -51.35
C ILE A 437 -54.72 46.35 -51.25
#